data_AF-A0A925PKC3-F1
#
_entry.id   AF-A0A925PKC3-F1
#
_cell.length_a   1.000
_cell.length_b   1.000
_cell.length_c   1.000
_cell.angle_alpha   90.00
_cell.angle_beta   90.00
_cell.angle_gamma   90.00
#
_symmetry.space_group_name_H-M   'P 1'
#
loop_
_entity.id
_entity.type
_entity.pdbx_description
1 polymer ?
#
loop_
_entity_poly.entity_id
_entity_poly.type
_entity_poly.pdbx_seq_one_letter_code
_entity_poly.pdbx_strand_id
1 'polypeptide(L)' 'SGDTFSIPDFFPKAYWRKTSKGLRLNLGKEFRKLIDTKEIENIVFVKKTTSNWVVYQKQ' A
#
# COMPACT_ATOMS: atom_id res chain seq x y z
N SER A 1 0.90 2.12 -19.54
CA SER A 1 0.20 2.28 -18.25
C SER A 1 0.46 1.05 -17.43
N GLY A 2 1.26 1.14 -16.37
CA GLY A 2 1.57 -0.02 -15.53
C GLY A 2 0.43 -0.37 -14.59
N ASP A 3 0.47 -1.58 -14.05
CA ASP A 3 -0.57 -2.11 -13.17
C ASP A 3 -0.64 -1.33 -11.85
N THR A 4 -1.87 -1.09 -11.40
CA THR A 4 -2.14 -0.45 -10.10
C THR A 4 -2.39 -1.49 -9.02
N PHE A 5 -1.92 -1.23 -7.81
CA PHE A 5 -2.11 -2.14 -6.68
C PHE A 5 -2.23 -1.39 -5.35
N SER A 6 -2.73 -2.08 -4.32
CA SER A 6 -2.72 -1.64 -2.93
C SER A 6 -2.08 -2.73 -2.06
N ILE A 7 -1.48 -2.37 -0.93
CA ILE A 7 -0.85 -3.33 -0.01
C ILE A 7 -1.77 -4.51 0.37
N PRO A 8 -3.08 -4.31 0.66
CA PRO A 8 -3.98 -5.42 0.98
C PRO A 8 -4.10 -6.49 -0.11
N ASP A 9 -3.82 -6.15 -1.37
CA ASP A 9 -3.99 -7.04 -2.52
C ASP A 9 -3.00 -8.21 -2.48
N PHE A 10 -1.89 -8.06 -1.74
CA PHE A 10 -0.87 -9.11 -1.56
C PHE A 10 -1.18 -10.08 -0.41
N PHE A 11 -2.30 -9.90 0.30
CA PHE A 11 -2.66 -10.73 1.44
C PHE A 11 -4.02 -11.42 1.22
N PRO A 12 -4.18 -12.68 1.67
CA PRO A 12 -5.50 -13.28 1.74
C PRO A 12 -6.45 -12.42 2.57
N LYS A 13 -7.65 -12.16 2.05
CA LYS A 13 -8.65 -11.27 2.70
C LYS A 13 -8.93 -11.63 4.16
N ALA A 14 -8.96 -12.93 4.48
CA ALA A 14 -9.14 -13.43 5.84
C ALA A 14 -7.98 -13.05 6.76
N TYR A 15 -6.75 -13.12 6.26
CA TYR A 15 -5.55 -12.75 7.00
C TYR A 15 -5.51 -11.25 7.26
N TRP A 16 -5.66 -10.43 6.21
CA TRP A 16 -5.67 -8.97 6.33
C TRP A 16 -6.73 -8.44 7.32
N ARG A 17 -7.90 -9.08 7.36
CA ARG A 17 -8.96 -8.72 8.30
C ARG A 17 -8.65 -9.09 9.76
N LYS A 18 -7.94 -10.20 10.00
CA LYS A 18 -7.51 -10.63 11.34
C LYS A 18 -6.34 -9.79 11.87
N THR A 19 -5.54 -9.20 10.98
CA THR A 19 -4.45 -8.30 11.38
C THR A 19 -4.98 -7.04 12.04
N SER A 20 -4.37 -6.64 13.17
CA SER A 20 -4.80 -5.46 13.92
C SER A 20 -4.79 -4.20 13.05
N LYS A 21 -5.75 -3.30 13.30
CA LYS A 21 -5.84 -2.02 12.55
C LYS A 21 -4.55 -1.21 12.68
N GLY A 22 -3.95 -1.19 13.87
CA GLY A 22 -2.70 -0.48 14.14
C GLY A 22 -1.55 -0.99 13.27
N LEU A 23 -1.36 -2.31 13.19
CA LEU A 23 -0.30 -2.90 12.38
C LEU A 23 -0.49 -2.61 10.88
N ARG A 24 -1.73 -2.72 10.37
CA ARG A 24 -2.04 -2.41 8.97
C ARG A 24 -1.77 -0.95 8.62
N LEU A 25 -2.11 -0.03 9.52
CA LEU A 25 -1.82 1.40 9.35
C LEU A 25 -0.31 1.66 9.40
N ASN A 26 0.42 1.00 10.31
CA ASN A 26 1.86 1.16 10.40
C ASN A 26 2.55 0.67 9.11
N LEU A 27 2.17 -0.52 8.62
CA LEU A 27 2.69 -1.07 7.37
C LEU A 27 2.47 -0.11 6.19
N GLY A 28 1.27 0.46 6.07
CA GLY A 28 0.98 1.44 5.01
C GLY A 28 1.80 2.72 5.10
N LYS A 29 2.09 3.21 6.32
CA LYS A 29 2.94 4.39 6.54
C LYS A 29 4.40 4.10 6.20
N GLU A 30 4.92 2.98 6.68
CA GLU A 30 6.31 2.56 6.40
C GLU A 30 6.54 2.38 4.90
N PHE A 31 5.64 1.66 4.21
CA PHE A 31 5.76 1.47 2.77
C PHE A 31 5.67 2.78 1.99
N ARG A 32 4.77 3.69 2.41
CA ARG A 32 4.69 5.03 1.81
C ARG A 32 5.99 5.81 1.99
N LYS A 33 6.58 5.76 3.19
CA LYS A 33 7.86 6.41 3.49
C LYS A 33 8.97 5.91 2.56
N LEU A 34 9.09 4.59 2.35
CA LEU A 34 10.10 4.00 1.44
C LEU A 34 9.96 4.49 -0.01
N ILE A 35 8.73 4.71 -0.47
CA ILE A 35 8.48 5.30 -1.79
C ILE A 35 8.88 6.79 -1.81
N ASP A 36 8.46 7.55 -0.79
CA ASP A 36 8.76 8.98 -0.70
C ASP A 36 10.29 9.25 -0.55
N THR A 37 11.03 8.35 0.11
CA THR A 37 12.49 8.40 0.25
C THR A 37 13.24 7.82 -0.96
N LYS A 38 12.52 7.33 -1.99
CA LYS A 38 13.08 6.66 -3.17
C LYS A 38 13.92 5.40 -2.85
N GLU A 39 13.67 4.76 -1.72
CA GLU A 39 14.26 3.45 -1.40
C GLU A 39 13.62 2.32 -2.22
N ILE A 40 12.39 2.53 -2.68
CA ILE A 40 11.71 1.68 -3.66
C ILE A 40 11.46 2.50 -4.93
N GLU A 41 12.10 2.07 -6.02
CA GLU A 41 11.99 2.71 -7.32
C GLU A 41 10.89 2.07 -8.18
N ASN A 42 10.51 2.74 -9.27
CA ASN A 42 9.51 2.26 -10.25
C ASN A 42 8.10 2.04 -9.67
N ILE A 43 7.80 2.65 -8.53
CA ILE A 43 6.48 2.63 -7.92
C ILE A 43 6.13 4.06 -7.52
N VAL A 44 4.96 4.54 -7.95
CA VAL A 44 4.47 5.87 -7.59
C VAL A 44 3.16 5.79 -6.84
N PHE A 45 2.93 6.73 -5.93
CA PHE A 45 1.63 6.94 -5.33
C PHE A 45 0.65 7.51 -6.36
N VAL A 46 -0.56 6.93 -6.43
CA VAL A 46 -1.64 7.42 -7.29
C VAL A 46 -2.66 8.20 -6.47
N LYS A 47 -3.31 7.52 -5.52
CA LYS A 47 -4.39 8.10 -4.73
C LYS A 47 -4.64 7.29 -3.46
N LYS A 48 -5.43 7.88 -2.56
CA LYS A 48 -6.02 7.18 -1.42
C LYS A 48 -7.52 6.99 -1.66
N THR A 49 -8.02 5.77 -1.46
CA THR A 49 -9.44 5.45 -1.60
C THR A 49 -10.24 5.93 -0.39
N THR A 50 -11.56 5.99 -0.55
CA THR A 50 -12.51 6.29 0.54
C THR A 50 -12.45 5.26 1.68
N SER A 51 -12.00 4.04 1.39
CA SER A 51 -11.75 2.99 2.39
C SER A 51 -10.37 3.11 3.07
N ASN A 52 -9.69 4.26 2.93
CA ASN A 52 -8.36 4.55 3.46
C ASN A 52 -7.23 3.67 2.89
N TRP A 53 -7.42 3.06 1.72
CA TRP A 53 -6.35 2.29 1.08
C TRP A 53 -5.54 3.17 0.17
N VAL A 54 -4.23 2.96 0.15
CA VAL A 54 -3.34 3.66 -0.77
C VAL A 54 -3.17 2.82 -2.02
N VAL A 55 -3.38 3.44 -3.17
CA VAL A 55 -3.17 2.85 -4.49
C VAL A 55 -1.85 3.36 -5.06
N TYR A 56 -1.04 2.42 -5.53
CA TYR A 56 0.24 2.64 -6.18
C TYR A 56 0.17 2.18 -7.64
N GLN A 57 1.08 2.68 -8.47
CA GLN A 57 1.24 2.27 -9.86
C GLN A 57 2.70 1.92 -10.13
N LYS A 58 2.93 0.77 -10.77
CA LYS A 58 4.25 0.42 -11.29
C LYS A 58 4.56 1.27 -12.53
N GLN A 59 5.76 1.84 -12.60
CA GLN A 59 6.24 2.57 -13.78
C GLN A 59 6.77 1.62 -14.85
#